data_AF-A0A352NNQ9-F1
#
_entry.id   AF-A0A352NNQ9-F1
#
_cell.length_a   1.000
_cell.length_b   1.000
_cell.length_c   1.000
_cell.angle_alpha   90.00
_cell.angle_beta   90.00
_cell.angle_gamma   90.00
#
_symmetry.space_group_name_H-M   'P 1'
#
loop_
_entity.id
_entity.type
_entity.pdbx_description
1 polymer ?
#
loop_
_entity_poly.entity_id
_entity_poly.type
_entity_poly.pdbx_seq_one_letter_code
_entity_poly.pdbx_strand_id
1 'polypeptide(L)'
;MSKALQLTDSLKAAEAAVKNLVHPASIQWENGKWQVILSFYRDLEQIPGRPEFIEISNGFHAAKAIKELQGVTFFCYLVESEYRELKEKKKKKIA
;
A
#
# COMPACT_ATOMS: atom_id res chain seq x y z
N MET A 1 7.26 13.63 30.91
CA MET A 1 6.51 12.95 29.82
C MET A 1 7.39 11.82 29.30
N SER A 2 6.91 10.57 29.25
CA SER A 2 7.73 9.43 28.79
C SER A 2 7.85 9.44 27.27
N LYS A 3 9.05 9.17 26.73
CA LYS A 3 9.29 9.03 25.29
C LYS A 3 8.40 7.94 24.65
N ALA A 4 8.03 6.91 25.40
CA ALA A 4 7.16 5.83 24.93
C ALA A 4 5.70 6.29 24.70
N LEU A 5 5.19 7.20 25.55
CA LEU A 5 3.84 7.77 25.40
C LEU A 5 3.76 8.65 24.15
N GLN A 6 4.75 9.51 23.93
CA GLN A 6 4.82 10.36 22.72
C GLN A 6 4.89 9.55 21.43
N LEU A 7 5.62 8.43 21.44
CA LEU A 7 5.68 7.49 20.32
C LEU A 7 4.33 6.84 20.05
N THR A 8 3.61 6.47 21.11
CA THR A 8 2.29 5.84 21.00
C THR A 8 1.25 6.81 20.42
N ASP A 9 1.27 8.07 20.86
CA ASP A 9 0.36 9.10 20.34
C ASP A 9 0.68 9.45 18.88
N SER A 10 1.97 9.50 18.51
CA SER A 10 2.40 9.73 17.13
C SER A 10 1.97 8.57 16.21
N LEU A 11 2.09 7.32 16.68
CA LEU A 11 1.63 6.15 15.94
C LEU A 11 0.11 6.15 15.78
N LYS A 12 -0.65 6.47 16.83
CA LYS A 12 -2.11 6.59 16.75
C LYS A 12 -2.55 7.71 15.80
N ALA A 13 -1.87 8.85 15.83
CA ALA A 13 -2.14 9.95 14.91
C ALA A 13 -1.82 9.56 13.46
N ALA A 14 -0.70 8.86 13.24
CA ALA A 14 -0.35 8.32 11.92
C ALA A 14 -1.36 7.27 11.45
N GLU A 15 -1.79 6.35 12.32
CA GLU A 15 -2.81 5.35 12.02
C GLU A 15 -4.14 6.00 11.64
N ALA A 16 -4.58 7.02 12.39
CA ALA A 16 -5.78 7.78 12.07
C ALA A 16 -5.65 8.55 10.75
N ALA A 17 -4.51 9.18 10.48
CA ALA A 17 -4.25 9.87 9.22
C ALA A 17 -4.24 8.90 8.03
N VAL A 18 -3.63 7.72 8.18
CA VAL A 18 -3.63 6.66 7.17
C VAL A 18 -5.05 6.15 6.94
N LYS A 19 -5.83 5.87 7.98
CA LYS A 19 -7.24 5.44 7.85
C LYS A 19 -8.14 6.49 7.19
N ASN A 20 -7.80 7.76 7.30
CA ASN A 20 -8.52 8.83 6.61
C ASN A 20 -8.14 8.95 5.13
N LEU A 21 -6.93 8.49 4.75
CA LEU A 21 -6.40 8.59 3.39
C LEU A 21 -6.69 7.33 2.56
N VAL A 22 -6.65 6.17 3.20
CA VAL A 22 -6.74 4.85 2.56
C VAL A 22 -7.60 3.91 3.40
N HIS A 23 -8.13 2.85 2.78
CA HIS A 23 -8.83 1.78 3.50
C HIS A 23 -7.86 0.61 3.73
N PRO A 24 -7.11 0.60 4.86
CA PRO A 24 -6.22 -0.51 5.17
C PRO A 24 -7.05 -1.76 5.49
N ALA A 25 -6.78 -2.84 4.78
CA ALA A 25 -7.23 -4.18 5.14
C ALA A 25 -6.52 -4.67 6.41
N SER A 26 -5.23 -4.36 6.54
CA SER A 26 -4.40 -4.76 7.69
C SER A 26 -3.18 -3.85 7.81
N ILE A 27 -2.72 -3.63 9.04
CA ILE A 27 -1.46 -2.93 9.35
C ILE A 27 -0.60 -3.88 10.18
N GLN A 28 0.64 -4.09 9.77
CA GLN A 28 1.54 -5.07 10.35
C GLN A 28 2.94 -4.46 10.51
N TRP A 29 3.68 -4.89 11.52
CA TRP A 29 5.09 -4.55 11.67
C TRP A 29 5.92 -5.78 11.32
N GLU A 30 6.67 -5.70 10.22
CA GLU A 30 7.45 -6.83 9.71
C GLU A 30 8.79 -6.32 9.16
N ASN A 31 9.87 -7.05 9.44
CA ASN A 31 11.24 -6.71 9.01
C ASN A 31 11.69 -5.29 9.39
N GLY A 32 11.24 -4.80 10.55
CA GLY A 32 11.61 -3.47 11.06
C GLY A 32 10.95 -2.31 10.31
N LYS A 33 9.90 -2.57 9.51
CA LYS A 33 9.11 -1.55 8.81
C LYS A 33 7.62 -1.76 9.05
N TRP A 34 6.85 -0.66 8.97
CA TRP A 34 5.39 -0.75 8.92
C TRP A 34 4.96 -1.18 7.53
N GLN A 35 4.09 -2.17 7.48
CA GLN A 35 3.46 -2.68 6.28
C GLN A 35 1.95 -2.44 6.36
N VAL A 36 1.42 -1.73 5.37
CA VAL A 36 -0.01 -1.40 5.27
C VAL A 36 -0.57 -2.10 4.05
N ILE A 37 -1.40 -3.12 4.30
CA ILE A 37 -2.12 -3.86 3.28
C ILE A 37 -3.40 -3.08 2.97
N LEU A 38 -3.55 -2.67 1.72
CA LEU A 38 -4.72 -1.93 1.23
C LEU A 38 -5.71 -2.90 0.59
N SER A 39 -7.00 -2.66 0.81
CA SER A 39 -8.07 -3.46 0.20
C SER A 39 -8.18 -3.25 -1.31
N PHE A 40 -7.84 -2.04 -1.79
CA PHE A 40 -8.06 -1.64 -3.17
C PHE A 40 -6.84 -0.89 -3.73
N TYR A 41 -6.55 -1.10 -5.02
CA TYR A 41 -5.48 -0.39 -5.71
C TYR A 41 -5.69 1.13 -5.77
N ARG A 42 -6.95 1.59 -5.82
CA ARG A 42 -7.28 3.03 -5.82
C ARG A 42 -6.66 3.75 -4.62
N ASP A 43 -6.62 3.11 -3.47
CA ASP A 43 -6.01 3.69 -2.27
C ASP A 43 -4.49 3.78 -2.40
N LEU A 44 -3.86 2.80 -3.07
CA LEU A 44 -2.45 2.86 -3.42
C LEU A 44 -2.15 4.02 -4.38
N GLU A 45 -3.09 4.39 -5.26
CA GLU A 45 -2.92 5.54 -6.17
C GLU A 45 -2.85 6.87 -5.43
N GLN A 46 -3.52 7.00 -4.28
CA GLN A 46 -3.50 8.21 -3.45
C GLN A 46 -2.14 8.44 -2.76
N ILE A 47 -1.36 7.37 -2.57
CA ILE A 47 -0.02 7.46 -2.01
C ILE A 47 0.95 8.06 -3.05
N PRO A 48 1.73 9.11 -2.72
CA PRO A 48 2.73 9.65 -3.63
C PRO A 48 3.73 8.61 -4.13
N GLY A 49 4.23 8.81 -5.36
CA GLY A 49 5.22 7.92 -5.98
C GLY A 49 4.63 6.98 -7.03
N ARG A 50 5.53 6.26 -7.73
CA ARG A 50 5.16 5.29 -8.76
C ARG A 50 5.04 3.90 -8.13
N PRO A 51 3.94 3.17 -8.36
CA PRO A 51 3.82 1.82 -7.84
C PRO A 51 4.74 0.87 -8.62
N GLU A 52 5.48 0.07 -7.86
CA GLU A 52 6.18 -1.11 -8.35
C GLU A 52 5.21 -2.29 -8.39
N PHE A 53 5.34 -3.15 -9.41
CA PHE A 53 4.49 -4.33 -9.56
C PHE A 53 5.37 -5.56 -9.54
N ILE A 54 5.16 -6.40 -8.55
CA ILE A 54 5.84 -7.69 -8.42
C ILE A 54 4.85 -8.77 -8.82
N GLU A 55 5.11 -9.46 -9.93
CA GLU A 55 4.29 -10.60 -10.34
C GLU A 55 4.41 -11.71 -9.29
N ILE A 56 3.26 -12.24 -8.87
CA ILE A 56 3.17 -13.34 -7.92
C ILE A 56 2.31 -14.43 -8.54
N SER A 57 2.71 -15.69 -8.40
CA SER A 57 1.96 -16.83 -8.93
C SER A 57 1.34 -17.63 -7.78
N ASN A 58 0.45 -16.97 -7.03
CA ASN A 58 -0.25 -17.59 -5.90
C ASN A 58 -1.76 -17.62 -6.16
N GLY A 59 -2.19 -18.59 -6.97
CA GLY A 59 -3.58 -19.03 -7.16
C GLY A 59 -4.58 -17.95 -7.59
N PHE A 60 -4.93 -17.06 -6.66
CA PHE A 60 -5.95 -16.02 -6.82
C PHE A 60 -5.37 -14.66 -7.24
N HIS A 61 -4.13 -14.34 -6.88
CA HIS A 61 -3.50 -13.06 -7.19
C HIS A 61 -2.37 -13.22 -8.20
N ALA A 62 -2.28 -12.25 -9.12
CA ALA A 62 -1.31 -12.22 -10.21
C ALA A 62 -0.15 -11.26 -9.95
N ALA A 63 -0.38 -10.21 -9.16
CA ALA A 63 0.64 -9.23 -8.82
C ALA A 63 0.42 -8.61 -7.44
N LYS A 64 1.50 -8.10 -6.87
CA LYS A 64 1.51 -7.20 -5.72
C LYS A 64 1.95 -5.82 -6.20
N ALA A 65 1.11 -4.81 -6.01
CA ALA A 65 1.49 -3.42 -6.27
C ALA A 65 1.99 -2.77 -4.98
N ILE A 66 3.15 -2.11 -5.01
CA ILE A 66 3.85 -1.62 -3.83
C ILE A 66 4.25 -0.16 -4.00
N LYS A 67 4.12 0.62 -2.92
CA LYS A 67 4.74 1.94 -2.77
C LYS A 67 5.37 2.06 -1.39
N GLU A 68 6.51 2.74 -1.31
CA GLU A 68 7.12 3.10 -0.03
C GLU A 68 7.00 4.61 0.19
N LEU A 69 6.61 5.00 1.40
CA LEU A 69 6.58 6.39 1.83
C LEU A 69 7.08 6.48 3.27
N GLN A 70 8.14 7.25 3.50
CA GLN A 70 8.69 7.53 4.84
C GLN A 70 8.93 6.27 5.70
N GLY A 71 9.42 5.18 5.10
CA GLY A 71 9.70 3.93 5.82
C GLY A 71 8.47 3.05 6.07
N VAL A 72 7.30 3.42 5.52
CA VAL A 72 6.08 2.61 5.50
C VAL A 72 5.90 2.02 4.10
N THR A 73 5.70 0.71 4.03
CA THR A 73 5.43 0.00 2.78
C THR A 73 3.92 -0.20 2.64
N PHE A 74 3.32 0.43 1.64
CA PHE A 74 1.92 0.26 1.26
C PHE A 74 1.84 -0.73 0.11
N PHE A 75 0.92 -1.69 0.19
CA PHE A 75 0.70 -2.59 -0.94
C PHE A 75 -0.72 -3.13 -1.00
N CYS A 76 -1.13 -3.51 -2.21
CA CYS A 76 -2.34 -4.26 -2.45
C CYS A 76 -2.04 -5.46 -3.35
N TYR A 77 -2.79 -6.53 -3.15
CA TYR A 77 -2.79 -7.65 -4.07
C TYR A 77 -3.75 -7.37 -5.22
N LEU A 78 -3.35 -7.77 -6.42
CA LEU A 78 -4.13 -7.60 -7.64
C LEU A 78 -4.49 -8.98 -8.17
N VAL A 79 -5.77 -9.18 -8.46
CA VAL A 79 -6.18 -10.34 -9.26
C VAL A 79 -5.78 -10.14 -10.72
N GLU A 80 -5.80 -11.22 -11.51
CA GLU A 80 -5.38 -11.21 -12.91
C GLU A 80 -6.10 -10.14 -13.75
N SER A 81 -7.41 -9.97 -13.56
CA SER A 81 -8.21 -8.97 -14.29
C SER A 81 -7.77 -7.54 -13.99
N GLU A 82 -7.58 -7.20 -12.71
CA GLU A 82 -7.11 -5.88 -12.27
C GLU A 82 -5.70 -5.60 -12.80
N TYR A 83 -4.80 -6.58 -12.69
CA TYR A 83 -3.43 -6.42 -13.13
C TYR A 83 -3.33 -6.16 -14.64
N ARG A 84 -4.12 -6.90 -15.45
CA ARG A 84 -4.19 -6.68 -16.90
C ARG A 84 -4.73 -5.30 -17.24
N GLU A 85 -5.83 -4.89 -16.61
CA GLU A 85 -6.43 -3.57 -16.85
C GLU A 85 -5.42 -2.44 -16.54
N LEU A 86 -4.68 -2.56 -15.44
CA LEU A 86 -3.64 -1.60 -15.06
C LEU A 86 -2.46 -1.58 -16.03
N LYS A 87 -2.03 -2.74 -16.55
CA LYS A 87 -1.01 -2.83 -17.61
C LYS A 87 -1.47 -2.14 -18.90
N GLU A 88 -2.73 -2.30 -19.29
CA GLU A 88 -3.28 -1.66 -20.49
C GLU A 88 -3.50 -0.15 -20.33
N LYS A 89 -3.96 0.30 -19.16
CA LYS A 89 -4.07 1.73 -18.82
C LYS A 89 -2.72 2.45 -18.90
N LYS A 90 -1.63 1.80 -18.49
CA LYS A 90 -0.27 2.36 -18.63
C LYS A 90 0.15 2.54 -20.10
N LYS A 91 -0.26 1.64 -21.00
CA LYS A 91 0.03 1.77 -22.44
C LYS A 91 -0.70 2.95 -23.07
N LYS A 92 -1.93 3.25 -22.63
CA LYS A 92 -2.76 4.34 -23.17
C LYS A 92 -2.36 5.74 -22.70
N LYS A 93 -1.60 5.90 -21.59
CA LYS A 93 -1.11 7.21 -21.11
C LYS A 93 0.15 7.73 -21.84
N ILE A 94 0.70 6.93 -22.77
CA ILE A 94 1.91 7.26 -23.54
C ILE A 94 1.56 7.52 -25.02
N ALA A 95 0.29 7.34 -25.42
CA ALA A 95 -0.20 7.60 -26.77
C ALA A 95 -0.84 8.99 -26.88
#